data_AF-A0A9X4AH68-F1
#
_entry.id   AF-A0A9X4AH68-F1
#
_cell.length_a   1.000
_cell.length_b   1.000
_cell.length_c   1.000
_cell.angle_alpha   90.00
_cell.angle_beta   90.00
_cell.angle_gamma   90.00
#
_symmetry.space_group_name_H-M   'P 1'
#
loop_
_entity.id
_entity.type
_entity.pdbx_description
1 polymer ?
#
loop_
_entity_poly.entity_id
_entity_poly.type
_entity_poly.pdbx_seq_one_letter_code
_entity_poly.pdbx_strand_id
1 'polypeptide(L)'
;MSKRKISVIAMISIVLNISLIWFGFSFYQENITIKKGIITQYSAQQEEALFELERALEHQDNKEEFVKALTSAYGIIYHNEVLTRTYTPIGENVEIPENINTINSPYTSKAIGEALFERTMDRVDNDDIQKLEEYTSYVDDVVKTLDYQNRIEGKSLSEQYKVLNEVSNLIEDFDLQD
;
A
#
# COMPACT_ATOMS: atom_id res chain seq x y z
N MET A 1 29.19 13.86 -52.05
CA MET A 1 28.89 12.77 -51.10
C MET A 1 28.25 11.62 -51.87
N SER A 2 28.71 10.37 -51.73
CA SER A 2 28.17 9.28 -52.57
C SER A 2 26.77 8.85 -52.10
N LYS A 3 25.89 8.46 -53.03
CA LYS A 3 24.54 7.95 -52.72
C LYS A 3 24.55 6.81 -51.69
N ARG A 4 25.59 5.98 -51.73
CA ARG A 4 25.83 4.89 -50.77
C ARG A 4 26.12 5.41 -49.35
N LYS A 5 26.90 6.49 -49.19
CA LYS A 5 27.15 7.11 -47.88
C LYS A 5 25.89 7.73 -47.29
N ILE A 6 25.07 8.41 -48.11
CA ILE A 6 23.78 8.98 -47.66
C ILE A 6 22.82 7.86 -47.22
N SER A 7 22.72 6.79 -48.00
CA SER A 7 21.88 5.63 -47.67
C SER A 7 22.29 4.95 -46.35
N VAL A 8 23.60 4.81 -46.08
CA VAL A 8 24.10 4.22 -44.84
C VAL A 8 23.79 5.14 -43.65
N ILE A 9 24.00 6.45 -43.78
CA ILE A 9 23.68 7.43 -42.72
C ILE A 9 22.18 7.43 -42.40
N ALA A 10 21.33 7.38 -43.43
CA ALA A 10 19.88 7.30 -43.25
C ALA A 10 19.47 6.01 -42.53
N MET A 11 20.05 4.86 -42.90
CA MET A 11 19.77 3.57 -42.26
C MET A 11 20.19 3.55 -40.78
N ILE A 12 21.39 4.06 -40.46
CA ILE A 12 21.87 4.18 -39.08
C ILE A 12 20.94 5.09 -38.27
N SER A 13 20.49 6.21 -38.85
CA SER A 13 19.59 7.15 -38.19
C SER A 13 18.23 6.51 -37.89
N ILE A 14 17.67 5.73 -38.81
CA ILE A 14 16.40 5.01 -38.59
C ILE A 14 16.56 3.98 -37.47
N VAL A 15 17.63 3.18 -37.49
CA VAL A 15 17.90 2.17 -36.45
C VAL A 15 18.04 2.83 -35.08
N LEU A 16 18.82 3.91 -34.97
CA LEU A 16 18.97 4.66 -33.73
C LEU A 16 17.64 5.22 -33.21
N ASN A 17 16.79 5.79 -34.08
CA ASN A 17 15.48 6.28 -33.68
C ASN A 17 14.58 5.15 -33.17
N ILE A 18 14.55 4.00 -33.85
CA ILE A 18 13.79 2.84 -33.39
C ILE A 18 14.30 2.35 -32.04
N SER A 19 15.62 2.25 -31.86
CA SER A 19 16.24 1.85 -30.59
C SER A 19 15.91 2.82 -29.45
N LEU A 20 15.94 4.13 -29.70
CA LEU A 20 15.59 5.15 -28.70
C LEU A 20 14.11 5.12 -28.34
N ILE A 21 13.22 4.96 -29.32
CA ILE A 21 11.77 4.80 -29.09
C ILE A 21 11.50 3.54 -28.27
N TRP A 22 12.14 2.42 -28.64
CA TRP A 22 11.98 1.16 -27.92
C TRP A 22 12.51 1.24 -26.50
N PHE A 23 13.68 1.86 -26.29
CA PHE A 23 14.23 2.09 -24.96
C PHE A 23 13.28 2.96 -24.12
N GLY A 24 12.82 4.10 -24.66
CA GLY A 24 11.85 4.96 -23.97
C GLY A 24 10.54 4.23 -23.62
N PHE A 25 10.02 3.43 -24.55
CA PHE A 25 8.82 2.61 -24.31
C PHE A 25 9.04 1.54 -23.24
N SER A 26 10.17 0.84 -23.25
CA SER A 26 10.51 -0.17 -22.24
C SER A 26 10.62 0.43 -20.85
N PHE A 27 11.31 1.57 -20.70
CA PHE A 27 11.39 2.28 -19.43
C PHE A 27 10.02 2.77 -18.93
N TYR A 28 9.19 3.27 -19.85
CA TYR A 28 7.82 3.68 -19.52
C TYR A 28 6.96 2.51 -19.03
N GLN A 29 7.05 1.35 -19.69
CA GLN A 29 6.32 0.14 -19.27
C GLN A 29 6.84 -0.43 -17.95
N GLU A 30 8.15 -0.42 -17.73
CA GLU A 30 8.77 -0.82 -16.47
C GLU A 30 8.27 0.06 -15.31
N ASN A 31 8.23 1.38 -15.50
CA ASN A 31 7.70 2.31 -14.50
C ASN A 31 6.21 2.02 -14.19
N ILE A 32 5.37 1.82 -15.21
CA ILE A 32 3.97 1.43 -15.01
C ILE A 32 3.86 0.12 -14.22
N THR A 33 4.68 -0.87 -14.56
CA THR A 33 4.64 -2.19 -13.90
C THR A 33 5.02 -2.08 -12.43
N ILE A 34 6.05 -1.31 -12.10
CA ILE A 34 6.48 -1.06 -10.72
C ILE A 34 5.38 -0.33 -9.95
N LYS A 35 4.84 0.77 -10.50
CA LYS A 35 3.74 1.53 -9.89
C LYS A 35 2.56 0.62 -9.58
N LYS A 36 2.11 -0.16 -10.56
CA LYS A 36 1.02 -1.12 -10.37
C LYS A 36 1.34 -2.17 -9.32
N GLY A 37 2.56 -2.72 -9.34
CA GLY A 37 2.99 -3.74 -8.39
C GLY A 37 2.92 -3.25 -6.94
N ILE A 38 3.32 -2.01 -6.69
CA ILE A 38 3.26 -1.39 -5.36
C ILE A 38 1.83 -1.17 -4.90
N ILE A 39 0.94 -0.68 -5.77
CA ILE A 39 -0.48 -0.48 -5.42
C ILE A 39 -1.17 -1.83 -5.15
N THR A 40 -0.90 -2.84 -5.99
CA THR A 40 -1.38 -4.21 -5.81
C THR A 40 -0.88 -4.78 -4.48
N GLN A 41 0.41 -4.63 -4.18
CA GLN A 41 1.01 -5.12 -2.94
C GLN A 41 0.39 -4.45 -1.71
N TYR A 42 0.30 -3.11 -1.71
CA TYR A 42 -0.37 -2.37 -0.62
C TYR A 42 -1.79 -2.88 -0.38
N SER A 43 -2.56 -3.05 -1.46
CA SER A 43 -3.97 -3.44 -1.37
C SER A 43 -4.14 -4.85 -0.80
N ALA A 44 -3.34 -5.81 -1.28
CA ALA A 44 -3.35 -7.18 -0.75
C ALA A 44 -2.86 -7.24 0.71
N GLN A 45 -1.86 -6.44 1.06
CA GLN A 45 -1.36 -6.36 2.43
C GLN A 45 -2.38 -5.73 3.38
N GLN A 46 -3.22 -4.79 2.94
CA GLN A 46 -4.31 -4.30 3.78
C GLN A 46 -5.37 -5.38 4.07
N GLU A 47 -5.70 -6.23 3.10
CA GLU A 47 -6.58 -7.39 3.35
C GLU A 47 -5.97 -8.35 4.38
N GLU A 48 -4.67 -8.62 4.27
CA GLU A 48 -3.96 -9.48 5.23
C GLU A 48 -3.88 -8.84 6.63
N ALA A 49 -3.65 -7.52 6.70
CA ALA A 49 -3.65 -6.78 7.96
C ALA A 49 -5.02 -6.86 8.64
N LEU A 50 -6.11 -6.64 7.90
CA LEU A 50 -7.48 -6.76 8.42
C LEU A 50 -7.74 -8.16 8.96
N PHE A 51 -7.39 -9.19 8.18
CA PHE A 51 -7.56 -10.58 8.60
C PHE A 51 -6.83 -10.89 9.93
N GLU A 52 -5.61 -10.40 10.10
CA GLU A 52 -4.84 -10.58 11.34
C GLU A 52 -5.44 -9.78 12.52
N LEU A 53 -5.97 -8.58 12.28
CA LEU A 53 -6.68 -7.80 13.30
C LEU A 53 -7.96 -8.49 13.76
N GLU A 54 -8.78 -8.98 12.83
CA GLU A 54 -9.99 -9.74 13.12
C GLU A 54 -9.66 -11.03 13.87
N ARG A 55 -8.60 -11.75 13.45
CA ARG A 55 -8.15 -12.97 14.15
C ARG A 55 -7.72 -12.66 15.58
N ALA A 56 -7.05 -11.53 15.81
CA ALA A 56 -6.71 -11.09 17.16
C ALA A 56 -7.98 -10.88 17.99
N LEU A 57 -8.92 -10.07 17.52
CA LEU A 57 -10.17 -9.77 18.23
C LEU A 57 -11.00 -11.04 18.54
N GLU A 58 -11.09 -11.98 17.60
CA GLU A 58 -11.76 -13.28 17.80
C GLU A 58 -11.11 -14.10 18.93
N HIS A 59 -9.79 -13.99 19.09
CA HIS A 59 -8.99 -14.78 20.02
C HIS A 59 -8.46 -13.96 21.22
N GLN A 60 -9.13 -12.87 21.60
CA GLN A 60 -8.69 -11.97 22.69
C GLN A 60 -8.41 -12.68 24.02
N ASP A 61 -9.20 -13.72 24.35
CA ASP A 61 -9.03 -14.51 25.57
C ASP A 61 -7.82 -15.47 25.51
N ASN A 62 -7.34 -15.81 24.32
CA ASN A 62 -6.15 -16.62 24.10
C ASN A 62 -4.91 -15.73 23.92
N LYS A 63 -4.14 -15.54 25.00
CA LYS A 63 -2.95 -14.68 25.01
C LYS A 63 -1.97 -14.95 23.87
N GLU A 64 -1.66 -16.22 23.61
CA GLU A 64 -0.65 -16.60 22.61
C GLU A 64 -1.12 -16.22 21.20
N GLU A 65 -2.36 -16.56 20.85
CA GLU A 65 -2.91 -16.28 19.53
C GLU A 65 -3.15 -14.78 19.32
N PHE A 66 -3.66 -14.07 20.33
CA PHE A 66 -3.85 -12.63 20.28
C PHE A 66 -2.54 -11.88 20.01
N VAL A 67 -1.49 -12.17 20.80
CA VAL A 67 -0.17 -11.53 20.65
C VAL A 67 0.43 -11.84 19.28
N LYS A 68 0.31 -13.08 18.81
CA LYS A 68 0.82 -13.50 17.51
C LYS A 68 0.12 -12.77 16.37
N ALA A 69 -1.21 -12.70 16.40
CA ALA A 69 -2.01 -12.03 15.39
C ALA A 69 -1.73 -10.51 15.36
N LEU A 70 -1.72 -9.84 16.51
CA LEU A 70 -1.36 -8.41 16.58
C LEU A 70 0.07 -8.12 16.12
N THR A 71 1.02 -9.00 16.44
CA THR A 71 2.41 -8.85 15.96
C THR A 71 2.46 -8.93 14.43
N SER A 72 1.69 -9.83 13.83
CA SER A 72 1.57 -9.96 12.37
C SER A 72 0.94 -8.71 11.76
N ALA A 73 -0.23 -8.30 12.26
CA ALA A 73 -0.93 -7.09 11.82
C ALA A 73 -0.03 -5.85 11.90
N TYR A 74 0.66 -5.65 13.03
CA TYR A 74 1.57 -4.53 13.24
C TYR A 74 2.73 -4.52 12.24
N GLY A 75 3.30 -5.70 11.96
CA GLY A 75 4.37 -5.85 10.97
C GLY A 75 3.92 -5.49 9.55
N ILE A 76 2.72 -5.91 9.16
CA ILE A 76 2.14 -5.61 7.84
C ILE A 76 1.83 -4.11 7.72
N ILE A 77 1.21 -3.52 8.73
CA ILE A 77 0.88 -2.09 8.75
C ILE A 77 2.16 -1.24 8.69
N TYR A 78 3.18 -1.57 9.48
CA TYR A 78 4.46 -0.88 9.41
C TYR A 78 5.12 -1.01 8.03
N HIS A 79 5.03 -2.18 7.39
CA HIS A 79 5.53 -2.34 6.03
C HIS A 79 4.76 -1.47 5.03
N ASN A 80 3.43 -1.42 5.12
CA ASN A 80 2.59 -0.55 4.30
C ASN A 80 2.91 0.93 4.52
N GLU A 81 3.21 1.32 5.75
CA GLU A 81 3.66 2.66 6.11
C GLU A 81 4.96 3.02 5.38
N VAL A 82 5.96 2.13 5.38
CA VAL A 82 7.21 2.36 4.64
C VAL A 82 6.98 2.40 3.13
N LEU A 83 6.11 1.53 2.62
CA LEU A 83 5.79 1.42 1.19
C LEU A 83 5.13 2.69 0.64
N THR A 84 4.28 3.33 1.44
CA THR A 84 3.42 4.44 1.03
C THR A 84 3.95 5.82 1.43
N ARG A 85 5.08 5.90 2.14
CA ARG A 85 5.76 7.16 2.50
C ARG A 85 6.25 7.91 1.24
N THR A 86 5.77 9.14 1.07
CA THR A 86 6.02 10.00 -0.10
C THR A 86 7.45 10.52 -0.23
N TYR A 87 8.28 10.44 0.81
CA TYR A 87 9.70 10.85 0.81
C TYR A 87 10.67 9.66 0.70
N THR A 88 10.17 8.47 0.35
CA THR A 88 11.02 7.33 0.01
C THR A 88 11.16 7.25 -1.52
N PRO A 89 12.27 6.71 -2.06
CA PRO A 89 12.40 6.50 -3.49
C PRO A 89 11.25 5.67 -4.11
N ILE A 90 10.55 4.87 -3.29
CA ILE A 90 9.40 4.07 -3.70
C ILE A 90 8.15 4.95 -3.80
N GLY A 91 7.82 5.70 -2.74
CA GLY A 91 6.66 6.62 -2.73
C GLY A 91 6.84 7.89 -3.56
N GLU A 92 8.07 8.32 -3.88
CA GLU A 92 8.30 9.38 -4.86
C GLU A 92 8.03 8.89 -6.30
N ASN A 93 8.33 7.62 -6.57
CA ASN A 93 8.11 7.02 -7.87
C ASN A 93 6.67 6.55 -8.08
N VAL A 94 5.94 6.20 -7.03
CA VAL A 94 4.52 5.87 -7.06
C VAL A 94 3.80 6.99 -6.36
N GLU A 95 3.13 7.87 -7.11
CA GLU A 95 2.39 9.04 -6.61
C GLU A 95 1.22 8.63 -5.69
N ILE A 96 1.51 8.02 -4.53
CA ILE A 96 0.54 7.56 -3.54
C ILE A 96 -0.02 8.81 -2.84
N PRO A 97 -1.35 8.95 -2.73
CA PRO A 97 -1.96 10.06 -1.99
C PRO A 97 -1.50 10.08 -0.52
N GLU A 98 -1.22 11.27 0.02
CA GLU A 98 -0.59 11.43 1.33
C GLU A 98 -1.37 10.75 2.47
N ASN A 99 -2.69 10.82 2.46
CA ASN A 99 -3.51 10.28 3.56
C ASN A 99 -3.53 8.75 3.61
N ILE A 100 -3.15 8.07 2.52
CA ILE A 100 -2.96 6.61 2.54
C ILE A 100 -1.91 6.21 3.58
N ASN A 101 -0.90 7.06 3.81
CA ASN A 101 0.11 6.77 4.81
C ASN A 101 -0.41 6.95 6.24
N THR A 102 -1.35 7.87 6.46
CA THR A 102 -1.89 8.22 7.79
C THR A 102 -2.44 7.01 8.52
N ILE A 103 -3.30 6.20 7.88
CA ILE A 103 -3.89 5.01 8.50
C ILE A 103 -2.85 3.96 8.92
N ASN A 104 -1.68 3.97 8.27
CA ASN A 104 -0.59 3.05 8.56
C ASN A 104 0.46 3.64 9.52
N SER A 105 0.33 4.92 9.86
CA SER A 105 1.31 5.62 10.69
C SER A 105 1.36 5.02 12.09
N PRO A 106 2.52 5.02 12.78
CA PRO A 106 2.62 4.55 14.17
C PRO A 106 1.69 5.28 15.13
N TYR A 107 1.27 6.48 14.75
CA TYR A 107 0.40 7.33 15.52
C TYR A 107 -1.06 6.84 15.43
N THR A 108 -1.57 6.63 14.23
CA THR A 108 -2.92 6.08 14.02
C THR A 108 -3.02 4.61 14.41
N SER A 109 -1.98 3.81 14.14
CA SER A 109 -1.93 2.38 14.47
C SER A 109 -1.55 2.09 15.94
N LYS A 110 -1.54 3.12 16.79
CA LYS A 110 -1.12 3.02 18.20
C LYS A 110 -1.93 2.01 19.00
N ALA A 111 -3.21 1.87 18.70
CA ALA A 111 -4.11 0.90 19.35
C ALA A 111 -3.58 -0.55 19.27
N ILE A 112 -2.94 -0.93 18.16
CA ILE A 112 -2.31 -2.25 18.02
C ILE A 112 -1.16 -2.41 19.01
N GLY A 113 -0.29 -1.39 19.07
CA GLY A 113 0.89 -1.40 19.95
C GLY A 113 0.52 -1.41 21.44
N GLU A 114 -0.50 -0.63 21.82
CA GLU A 114 -1.04 -0.60 23.19
C GLU A 114 -1.65 -1.95 23.57
N ALA A 115 -2.56 -2.48 22.75
CA ALA A 115 -3.18 -3.79 23.00
C ALA A 115 -2.13 -4.91 23.08
N LEU A 116 -1.11 -4.90 22.21
CA LEU A 116 -0.01 -5.86 22.24
C LEU A 116 0.80 -5.76 23.54
N PHE A 117 1.16 -4.54 23.96
CA PHE A 117 1.93 -4.29 25.17
C PHE A 117 1.14 -4.70 26.43
N GLU A 118 -0.09 -4.24 26.56
CA GLU A 118 -0.92 -4.52 27.74
C GLU A 118 -1.31 -5.99 27.81
N ARG A 119 -1.58 -6.66 26.69
CA ARG A 119 -1.79 -8.12 26.69
C ARG A 119 -0.55 -8.87 27.14
N THR A 120 0.64 -8.46 26.70
CA THR A 120 1.90 -9.09 27.12
C THR A 120 2.09 -8.98 28.63
N MET A 121 1.68 -7.86 29.23
CA MET A 121 1.74 -7.58 30.67
C MET A 121 0.57 -8.16 31.48
N ASP A 122 -0.37 -8.86 30.85
CA ASP A 122 -1.62 -9.37 31.45
C ASP A 122 -2.49 -8.26 32.06
N ARG A 123 -2.58 -7.12 31.35
CA ARG A 123 -3.25 -5.90 31.78
C ARG A 123 -4.25 -5.32 30.78
N VAL A 124 -4.39 -5.95 29.61
CA VAL A 124 -5.35 -5.50 28.58
C VAL A 124 -6.73 -5.33 29.20
N ASP A 125 -7.36 -4.19 28.94
CA ASP A 125 -8.69 -3.90 29.42
C ASP A 125 -9.67 -3.65 28.25
N ASN A 126 -10.92 -3.35 28.58
CA ASN A 126 -11.95 -3.13 27.57
C ASN A 126 -11.72 -1.85 26.74
N ASP A 127 -11.03 -0.85 27.28
CA ASP A 127 -10.73 0.39 26.55
C ASP A 127 -9.68 0.12 25.47
N ASP A 128 -8.66 -0.68 25.77
CA ASP A 128 -7.67 -1.14 24.78
C ASP A 128 -8.34 -1.92 23.63
N ILE A 129 -9.26 -2.84 23.97
CA ILE A 129 -9.99 -3.63 22.97
C ILE A 129 -10.90 -2.75 22.13
N GLN A 130 -11.63 -1.80 22.74
CA GLN A 130 -12.53 -0.91 22.01
C GLN A 130 -11.76 -0.04 21.00
N LYS A 131 -10.58 0.48 21.37
CA LYS A 131 -9.71 1.24 20.45
C LYS A 131 -9.17 0.36 19.32
N LEU A 132 -8.84 -0.90 19.62
CA LEU A 132 -8.40 -1.86 18.61
C LEU A 132 -9.54 -2.18 17.63
N GLU A 133 -10.76 -2.39 18.12
CA GLU A 133 -11.96 -2.58 17.29
C GLU A 133 -12.23 -1.36 16.41
N GLU A 134 -12.13 -0.16 16.96
CA GLU A 134 -12.28 1.10 16.21
C GLU A 134 -11.24 1.21 15.09
N TYR A 135 -9.96 1.01 15.40
CA TYR A 135 -8.91 1.00 14.38
C TYR A 135 -9.14 -0.08 13.33
N THR A 136 -9.56 -1.27 13.74
CA THR A 136 -9.88 -2.38 12.83
C THR A 136 -11.02 -2.01 11.88
N SER A 137 -12.02 -1.26 12.36
CA SER A 137 -13.12 -0.77 11.52
C SER A 137 -12.65 0.23 10.45
N TYR A 138 -11.69 1.11 10.76
CA TYR A 138 -11.09 1.99 9.76
C TYR A 138 -10.31 1.20 8.70
N VAL A 139 -9.57 0.16 9.11
CA VAL A 139 -8.87 -0.72 8.16
C VAL A 139 -9.86 -1.50 7.29
N ASP A 140 -10.97 -1.98 7.85
CA ASP A 140 -12.05 -2.66 7.13
C ASP A 140 -12.68 -1.75 6.06
N ASP A 141 -13.00 -0.50 6.39
CA ASP A 141 -13.53 0.46 5.42
C ASP A 141 -12.53 0.77 4.29
N VAL A 142 -11.24 0.86 4.62
CA VAL A 142 -10.15 0.97 3.62
C VAL A 142 -10.11 -0.27 2.72
N VAL A 143 -10.15 -1.47 3.28
CA VAL A 143 -10.13 -2.75 2.53
C VAL A 143 -11.34 -2.86 1.62
N LYS A 144 -12.55 -2.55 2.11
CA LYS A 144 -13.78 -2.54 1.31
C LYS A 144 -13.73 -1.54 0.16
N THR A 145 -13.11 -0.39 0.39
CA THR A 145 -12.98 0.64 -0.65
C THR A 145 -11.92 0.25 -1.68
N LEU A 146 -10.80 -0.32 -1.24
CA LEU A 146 -9.77 -0.87 -2.11
C LEU A 146 -10.32 -2.01 -2.97
N ASP A 147 -11.06 -2.96 -2.38
CA ASP A 147 -11.65 -4.14 -3.02
C ASP A 147 -10.66 -4.76 -4.02
N TYR A 148 -9.61 -5.38 -3.46
CA TYR A 148 -8.44 -5.81 -4.21
C TYR A 148 -8.82 -6.58 -5.47
N GLN A 149 -9.70 -7.57 -5.34
CA GLN A 149 -10.09 -8.47 -6.42
C GLN A 149 -10.83 -7.74 -7.55
N ASN A 150 -11.76 -6.83 -7.23
CA ASN A 150 -12.63 -6.25 -8.25
C ASN A 150 -12.18 -4.89 -8.76
N ARG A 151 -11.38 -4.15 -8.00
CA ARG A 151 -11.02 -2.74 -8.27
C ARG A 151 -9.52 -2.48 -8.40
N ILE A 152 -8.64 -3.39 -7.96
CA ILE A 152 -7.18 -3.21 -8.08
C ILE A 152 -6.57 -4.25 -9.02
N GLU A 153 -6.84 -5.53 -8.79
CA GLU A 153 -6.23 -6.64 -9.51
C GLU A 153 -6.58 -6.58 -11.01
N GLY A 154 -5.55 -6.69 -11.85
CA GLY A 154 -5.71 -6.65 -13.31
C GLY A 154 -6.13 -5.30 -13.90
N LYS A 155 -6.42 -4.26 -13.09
CA LYS A 155 -6.86 -2.95 -13.58
C LYS A 155 -5.72 -2.12 -14.16
N SER A 156 -6.07 -1.09 -14.94
CA SER A 156 -5.09 -0.11 -15.41
C SER A 156 -4.56 0.74 -14.26
N LEU A 157 -3.36 1.30 -14.42
CA LEU A 157 -2.76 2.17 -13.40
C LEU A 157 -3.65 3.40 -13.09
N SER A 158 -4.32 3.95 -14.11
CA SER A 158 -5.25 5.08 -13.91
C SER A 158 -6.47 4.69 -13.08
N GLU A 159 -7.00 3.47 -13.25
CA GLU A 159 -8.11 2.97 -12.43
C GLU A 159 -7.65 2.73 -10.99
N GLN A 160 -6.48 2.11 -10.80
CA GLN A 160 -5.89 1.89 -9.48
C GLN A 160 -5.69 3.21 -8.72
N TYR A 161 -5.19 4.27 -9.37
CA TYR A 161 -5.07 5.59 -8.75
C TYR A 161 -6.41 6.25 -8.41
N LYS A 162 -7.47 6.02 -9.19
CA LYS A 162 -8.81 6.52 -8.82
C LYS A 162 -9.27 5.89 -7.51
N VAL A 163 -9.09 4.58 -7.37
CA VAL A 163 -9.42 3.86 -6.13
C VAL A 163 -8.58 4.38 -4.96
N LEU A 164 -7.27 4.56 -5.14
CA LEU A 164 -6.42 5.13 -4.08
C LEU A 164 -6.86 6.54 -3.66
N ASN A 165 -7.29 7.38 -4.60
CA ASN A 165 -7.82 8.70 -4.25
C ASN A 165 -9.13 8.61 -3.47
N GLU A 166 -10.01 7.66 -3.80
CA GLU A 166 -11.23 7.42 -3.01
C GLU A 166 -10.90 6.96 -1.59
N VAL A 167 -9.95 6.04 -1.43
CA VAL A 167 -9.45 5.60 -0.12
C VAL A 167 -8.82 6.76 0.64
N SER A 168 -8.04 7.60 -0.05
CA SER A 168 -7.42 8.79 0.55
C SER A 168 -8.47 9.77 1.09
N ASN A 169 -9.56 10.00 0.35
CA ASN A 169 -10.65 10.87 0.79
C ASN A 169 -11.40 10.25 1.98
N LEU A 170 -11.63 8.93 1.95
CA LEU A 170 -12.24 8.20 3.07
C LEU A 170 -11.41 8.38 4.36
N ILE A 171 -10.08 8.28 4.26
CA ILE A 171 -9.20 8.44 5.44
C ILE A 171 -9.22 9.88 5.97
N GLU A 172 -9.42 10.91 5.13
CA GLU A 172 -9.57 12.29 5.62
C GLU A 172 -10.79 12.47 6.52
N ASP A 173 -11.84 11.67 6.31
CA ASP A 173 -13.09 11.75 7.06
C ASP A 173 -13.06 10.96 8.38
N PHE A 174 -12.01 10.16 8.62
CA PHE A 174 -11.88 9.41 9.86
C PHE A 174 -11.54 10.31 11.04
N ASP A 175 -12.15 10.03 12.20
CA ASP A 175 -11.80 10.70 13.47
C ASP A 175 -10.54 10.06 14.08
N LEU A 176 -9.42 10.24 13.38
CA LEU A 176 -8.13 9.77 13.84
C LEU A 176 -7.66 10.75 14.92
N GLN A 177 -7.74 10.35 16.19
CA GLN A 177 -7.22 11.18 17.30
C GLN A 177 -5.76 11.51 17.03
N ASP A 178 -5.38 12.80 16.93
CA ASP A 178 -4.04 13.44 16.80
C ASP A 178 -3.27 13.67 18.13
#